data_AF-A0A1E5BES4-F1
#
_entry.id   AF-A0A1E5BES4-F1
#
_cell.length_a   1.000
_cell.length_b   1.000
_cell.length_c   1.000
_cell.angle_alpha   90.00
_cell.angle_beta   90.00
_cell.angle_gamma   90.00
#
_symmetry.space_group_name_H-M   'P 1'
#
loop_
_entity.id
_entity.type
_entity.pdbx_description
1 polymer ?
#
loop_
_entity_poly.entity_id
_entity_poly.type
_entity_poly.pdbx_seq_one_letter_code
_entity_poly.pdbx_strand_id
1 'polypeptide(L)'
;MRLTSNSFKLACVVFSASLISACGFHLRGDYSVPEELSTISVTSYDEYSTFTRVVKNQFRLNDVEIVLPNEEIPNMHLLGEGVGERTLSLYQNTRAAEIELTFRASYRVTIPELGAKTFSTSVTRSYLDNPLTALAKSVERDMIEDEMRKLASTQIIRQMGRLRADIEAHEMLLEEQFVAGYDNTEEQYKIKTIEGQLPQISNPQAEANSTAADTAQ
;
A
#
# COMPACT_ATOMS: atom_id res chain seq x y z
N MET A 1 -42.42 1.60 -46.88
CA MET A 1 -41.79 2.66 -46.07
C MET A 1 -40.35 2.80 -46.54
N ARG A 2 -40.03 3.83 -47.35
CA ARG A 2 -38.68 3.98 -47.93
C ARG A 2 -37.77 4.59 -46.86
N LEU A 3 -36.94 3.78 -46.21
CA LEU A 3 -35.84 4.29 -45.39
C LEU A 3 -34.88 5.00 -46.35
N THR A 4 -34.92 6.33 -46.34
CA THR A 4 -34.00 7.16 -47.11
C THR A 4 -32.58 6.85 -46.63
N SER A 5 -31.63 6.71 -47.57
CA SER A 5 -30.24 6.31 -47.29
C SER A 5 -29.58 7.13 -46.16
N ASN A 6 -29.99 8.39 -46.00
CA ASN A 6 -29.51 9.25 -44.92
C ASN A 6 -29.97 8.82 -43.53
N SER A 7 -31.21 8.36 -43.37
CA SER A 7 -31.73 7.89 -42.08
C SER A 7 -31.07 6.59 -41.63
N PHE A 8 -30.69 5.72 -42.56
CA PHE A 8 -29.94 4.50 -42.26
C PHE A 8 -28.51 4.81 -41.79
N LYS A 9 -27.83 5.77 -42.42
CA LYS A 9 -26.51 6.23 -41.97
C LYS A 9 -26.58 6.82 -40.56
N LEU A 10 -27.60 7.63 -40.28
CA LEU A 10 -27.81 8.24 -38.97
C LEU A 10 -28.09 7.18 -37.89
N ALA A 11 -28.90 6.17 -38.20
CA ALA A 11 -29.15 5.04 -37.30
C ALA A 11 -27.88 4.23 -37.00
N CYS A 12 -27.02 3.98 -37.99
CA CYS A 12 -25.74 3.30 -37.77
C CYS A 12 -24.81 4.10 -36.85
N VAL A 13 -24.74 5.43 -37.00
CA VAL A 13 -23.89 6.28 -36.15
C VAL A 13 -24.39 6.33 -34.70
N VAL A 14 -25.71 6.41 -34.50
CA VAL A 14 -26.28 6.38 -33.15
C VAL A 14 -26.10 5.01 -32.50
N PHE A 15 -26.27 3.93 -33.27
CA PHE A 15 -26.07 2.56 -32.79
C PHE A 15 -24.61 2.29 -32.41
N SER A 16 -23.64 2.73 -33.22
CA SER A 16 -22.22 2.57 -32.90
C SER A 16 -21.80 3.40 -31.69
N ALA A 17 -22.30 4.63 -31.54
CA ALA A 17 -22.02 5.45 -30.36
C ALA A 17 -22.57 4.84 -29.06
N SER A 18 -23.79 4.28 -29.11
CA SER A 18 -24.40 3.60 -27.96
C SER A 18 -23.64 2.34 -27.54
N LEU A 19 -23.15 1.56 -28.51
CA LEU A 19 -22.31 0.39 -28.25
C LEU A 19 -20.99 0.74 -27.55
N ILE A 20 -20.39 1.89 -27.87
CA ILE A 20 -19.14 2.34 -27.23
C ILE A 20 -19.40 2.78 -25.77
N SER A 21 -20.49 3.51 -25.50
CA SER A 21 -20.85 3.92 -24.14
C SER A 21 -21.28 2.76 -23.23
N ALA A 22 -21.78 1.66 -23.82
CA ALA A 22 -22.19 0.46 -23.10
C ALA A 22 -21.01 -0.41 -22.62
N CYS A 23 -19.78 -0.17 -23.07
CA CYS A 23 -18.60 -0.92 -22.65
C CYS A 23 -18.10 -0.56 -21.24
N GLY A 24 -18.78 0.34 -20.52
CA GLY A 24 -18.44 0.71 -19.13
C GLY A 24 -17.05 1.35 -18.98
N PHE A 25 -16.41 1.72 -20.09
CA PHE A 25 -15.10 2.34 -20.10
C PHE A 25 -15.25 3.78 -19.63
N HIS A 26 -14.89 4.05 -18.38
CA HIS A 26 -14.64 5.41 -17.93
C HIS A 26 -13.17 5.74 -18.11
N LEU A 27 -12.88 6.99 -18.49
CA LEU A 27 -11.53 7.50 -18.33
C LEU A 27 -11.15 7.25 -16.88
N ARG A 28 -10.05 6.54 -16.68
CA ARG A 28 -9.47 6.33 -15.37
C ARG A 28 -9.25 7.74 -14.81
N GLY A 29 -10.07 8.13 -13.84
CA GLY A 29 -9.89 9.39 -13.13
C GLY A 29 -8.45 9.49 -12.66
N ASP A 30 -7.96 10.71 -12.47
CA ASP A 30 -6.61 10.93 -11.97
C ASP A 30 -6.39 9.98 -10.79
N TYR A 31 -5.28 9.24 -10.80
CA TYR A 31 -4.95 8.36 -9.68
C TYR A 31 -4.46 9.28 -8.57
N SER A 32 -5.34 10.16 -8.09
CA SER A 32 -5.15 10.99 -6.94
C SER A 32 -5.02 10.00 -5.80
N VAL A 33 -3.77 9.65 -5.53
CA VAL A 33 -3.36 9.09 -4.26
C VAL A 33 -4.10 9.92 -3.21
N PRO A 34 -5.04 9.32 -2.46
CA PRO A 34 -5.98 10.15 -1.73
C PRO A 34 -5.22 10.91 -0.63
N GLU A 35 -5.69 12.11 -0.28
CA GLU A 35 -4.88 13.17 0.33
C GLU A 35 -4.11 12.74 1.60
N GLU A 36 -4.59 11.71 2.32
CA GLU A 36 -3.87 11.13 3.48
C GLU A 36 -2.62 10.28 3.11
N LEU A 37 -2.26 10.16 1.82
CA LEU A 37 -1.09 9.42 1.27
C LEU A 37 -0.22 10.40 0.51
N SER A 38 -0.55 11.68 0.57
CA SER A 38 0.37 12.75 0.21
C SER A 38 1.70 12.56 0.93
N THR A 39 1.75 11.92 2.10
CA THR A 39 2.97 11.79 2.90
C THR A 39 3.26 10.34 3.31
N ILE A 40 4.46 9.86 3.01
CA ILE A 40 4.97 8.56 3.49
C ILE A 40 6.46 8.66 3.82
N SER A 41 6.94 7.84 4.76
CA SER A 41 8.39 7.65 4.94
C SER A 41 8.86 6.40 4.21
N VAL A 42 9.92 6.52 3.39
CA VAL A 42 10.51 5.39 2.65
C VAL A 42 11.92 5.12 3.14
N THR A 43 12.11 3.98 3.79
CA THR A 43 13.42 3.50 4.26
C THR A 43 13.83 2.25 3.49
N SER A 44 15.11 1.89 3.54
CA SER A 44 15.63 0.76 2.77
C SER A 44 16.76 0.04 3.46
N TYR A 45 16.93 -1.23 3.10
CA TYR A 45 18.11 -2.05 3.40
C TYR A 45 19.42 -1.44 2.84
N ASP A 46 19.32 -0.74 1.70
CA ASP A 46 20.42 0.00 1.08
C ASP A 46 19.88 1.30 0.46
N GLU A 47 20.28 2.43 1.04
CA GLU A 47 19.86 3.77 0.62
C GLU A 47 20.37 4.15 -0.79
N TYR A 48 21.45 3.54 -1.26
CA TYR A 48 22.06 3.83 -2.56
C TYR A 48 21.67 2.85 -3.67
N SER A 49 20.92 1.79 -3.35
CA SER A 49 20.54 0.80 -4.36
C SER A 49 19.72 1.43 -5.50
N THR A 50 19.90 0.88 -6.71
CA THR A 50 19.13 1.31 -7.89
C THR A 50 17.63 1.22 -7.64
N PHE A 51 17.18 0.17 -6.96
CA PHE A 51 15.77 -0.04 -6.69
C PHE A 51 15.19 0.92 -5.64
N THR A 52 15.94 1.25 -4.59
CA THR A 52 15.54 2.32 -3.65
C THR A 52 15.26 3.62 -4.40
N ARG A 53 16.17 4.01 -5.30
CA ARG A 53 16.02 5.22 -6.12
C ARG A 53 14.79 5.13 -7.03
N VAL A 54 14.56 3.99 -7.68
CA VAL A 54 13.41 3.75 -8.56
C VAL A 54 12.10 3.82 -7.77
N VAL A 55 12.02 3.19 -6.60
CA VAL A 55 10.83 3.22 -5.74
C VAL A 55 10.53 4.63 -5.26
N LYS A 56 11.51 5.34 -4.69
CA LYS A 56 11.34 6.75 -4.28
C LYS A 56 10.91 7.63 -5.46
N ASN A 57 11.46 7.39 -6.64
CA ASN A 57 11.06 8.11 -7.83
C ASN A 57 9.62 7.86 -8.23
N GLN A 58 9.15 6.61 -8.16
CA GLN A 58 7.76 6.32 -8.47
C GLN A 58 6.80 6.96 -7.47
N PHE A 59 7.12 6.99 -6.17
CA PHE A 59 6.28 7.71 -5.20
C PHE A 59 6.13 9.19 -5.58
N ARG A 60 7.25 9.87 -5.90
CA ARG A 60 7.22 11.26 -6.38
C ARG A 60 6.44 11.46 -7.68
N LEU A 61 6.49 10.49 -8.60
CA LEU A 61 5.71 10.52 -9.85
C LEU A 61 4.21 10.33 -9.64
N ASN A 62 3.79 9.85 -8.47
CA ASN A 62 2.39 9.73 -8.07
C ASN A 62 2.03 10.78 -7.01
N ASP A 63 2.73 11.92 -7.00
CA ASP A 63 2.51 13.07 -6.11
C ASP A 63 2.51 12.73 -4.61
N VAL A 64 3.32 11.73 -4.23
CA VAL A 64 3.57 11.38 -2.83
C VAL A 64 4.85 12.05 -2.35
N GLU A 65 4.71 12.91 -1.35
CA GLU A 65 5.78 13.50 -0.55
C GLU A 65 6.45 12.43 0.33
N ILE A 66 7.77 12.38 0.22
CA ILE A 66 8.59 11.46 1.00
C ILE A 66 9.26 12.24 2.12
N VAL A 67 8.90 11.94 3.36
CA VAL A 67 9.40 12.60 4.56
C VAL A 67 10.28 11.68 5.40
N LEU A 68 10.92 12.24 6.41
CA LEU A 68 11.70 11.47 7.38
C LEU A 68 10.77 10.57 8.21
N PRO A 69 11.25 9.38 8.64
CA PRO A 69 10.47 8.50 9.51
C PRO A 69 10.04 9.19 10.80
N ASN A 70 8.77 9.03 11.16
CA ASN A 70 8.15 9.51 12.40
C ASN A 70 7.16 8.44 12.90
N GLU A 71 6.81 8.45 14.19
CA GLU A 71 5.88 7.52 14.82
C GLU A 71 4.45 7.67 14.30
N GLU A 72 4.07 8.86 13.83
CA GLU A 72 2.73 9.17 13.30
C GLU A 72 2.60 8.96 11.77
N ILE A 73 3.70 8.62 11.09
CA ILE A 73 3.73 8.55 9.62
C ILE A 73 3.94 7.10 9.17
N PRO A 74 3.13 6.59 8.22
CA PRO A 74 3.36 5.27 7.65
C PRO A 74 4.79 5.13 7.09
N ASN A 75 5.42 4.02 7.41
CA ASN A 75 6.77 3.70 6.94
C ASN A 75 6.74 2.50 6.01
N MET A 76 7.26 2.69 4.80
CA MET A 76 7.60 1.61 3.89
C MET A 76 9.10 1.34 3.98
N HIS A 77 9.47 0.18 4.52
CA HIS A 77 10.84 -0.29 4.59
C HIS A 77 11.11 -1.36 3.52
N LEU A 78 12.01 -1.08 2.58
CA LEU A 78 12.49 -2.09 1.63
C LEU A 78 13.40 -3.08 2.35
N LEU A 79 13.08 -4.36 2.28
CA LEU A 79 13.85 -5.43 2.93
C LEU A 79 14.98 -5.97 2.04
N GLY A 80 14.78 -5.93 0.71
CA GLY A 80 15.75 -6.43 -0.25
C GLY A 80 15.16 -6.61 -1.64
N GLU A 81 16.05 -6.71 -2.63
CA GLU A 81 15.74 -7.14 -3.99
C GLU A 81 16.63 -8.31 -4.42
N GLY A 82 16.21 -9.02 -5.47
CA GLY A 82 17.05 -10.00 -6.14
C GLY A 82 16.51 -10.40 -7.51
N VAL A 83 17.41 -10.83 -8.38
CA VAL A 83 17.08 -11.38 -9.71
C VAL A 83 17.48 -12.85 -9.72
N GLY A 84 16.50 -13.71 -9.99
CA GLY A 84 16.72 -15.13 -10.27
C GLY A 84 16.67 -15.39 -11.78
N GLU A 85 17.40 -16.41 -12.21
CA GLU A 85 17.47 -16.82 -13.61
C GLU A 85 17.17 -18.32 -13.75
N ARG A 86 16.42 -18.71 -14.78
CA ARG A 86 16.27 -20.13 -15.17
C ARG A 86 16.17 -20.29 -16.68
N THR A 87 16.65 -21.42 -17.19
CA THR A 87 16.51 -21.78 -18.61
C THR A 87 15.11 -22.34 -18.88
N LEU A 88 14.43 -21.80 -19.89
CA LEU A 88 13.10 -22.26 -20.32
C LEU A 88 13.18 -23.27 -21.47
N SER A 89 14.15 -23.09 -22.37
CA SER A 89 14.29 -23.96 -23.54
C SER A 89 15.76 -24.12 -23.94
N LEU A 90 16.03 -25.18 -24.68
CA LEU A 90 17.37 -25.53 -25.16
C LEU A 90 17.40 -25.58 -26.69
N TYR A 91 18.53 -25.18 -27.26
CA TYR A 91 18.88 -25.48 -28.65
C TYR A 91 19.18 -26.98 -28.83
N GLN A 92 19.25 -27.44 -30.08
CA GLN A 92 19.59 -28.85 -30.42
C GLN A 92 20.95 -29.30 -29.86
N ASN A 93 21.86 -28.36 -29.60
CA ASN A 93 23.17 -28.60 -29.00
C ASN A 93 23.15 -28.53 -27.45
N THR A 94 21.97 -28.60 -26.83
CA THR A 94 21.78 -28.59 -25.36
C THR A 94 22.21 -27.29 -24.68
N ARG A 95 22.35 -26.19 -25.42
CA ARG A 95 22.60 -24.85 -24.85
C ARG A 95 21.29 -24.13 -24.57
N ALA A 96 21.28 -23.23 -23.58
CA ALA A 96 20.15 -22.35 -23.33
C ALA A 96 19.75 -21.58 -24.60
N ALA A 97 18.46 -21.61 -24.93
CA ALA A 97 17.88 -20.86 -26.04
C ALA A 97 17.02 -19.71 -25.53
N GLU A 98 16.22 -19.98 -24.50
CA GLU A 98 15.41 -18.98 -23.83
C GLU A 98 15.69 -19.00 -22.34
N ILE A 99 15.87 -17.80 -21.79
CA ILE A 99 16.16 -17.57 -20.38
C ILE A 99 15.01 -16.76 -19.80
N GLU A 100 14.55 -17.16 -18.62
CA GLU A 100 13.60 -16.40 -17.82
C GLU A 100 14.32 -15.72 -16.65
N LEU A 101 14.09 -14.42 -16.53
CA LEU A 101 14.47 -13.61 -15.39
C LEU A 101 13.26 -13.41 -14.48
N THR A 102 13.46 -13.59 -13.19
CA THR A 102 12.46 -13.28 -12.16
C THR A 102 13.05 -12.29 -11.17
N PHE A 103 12.59 -11.05 -11.24
CA PHE A 103 12.87 -10.02 -10.25
C PHE A 103 11.94 -10.19 -9.06
N ARG A 104 12.47 -10.17 -7.84
CA ARG A 104 11.69 -10.21 -6.59
C ARG A 104 12.14 -9.08 -5.68
N ALA A 105 11.17 -8.38 -5.10
CA ALA A 105 11.42 -7.42 -4.04
C ALA A 105 10.51 -7.72 -2.85
N SER A 106 11.05 -7.52 -1.66
CA SER A 106 10.32 -7.68 -0.40
C SER A 106 10.36 -6.38 0.38
N TYR A 107 9.25 -6.04 1.01
CA TYR A 107 9.11 -4.80 1.76
C TYR A 107 8.16 -4.96 2.92
N ARG A 108 8.33 -4.14 3.95
CA ARG A 108 7.45 -4.05 5.11
C ARG A 108 6.76 -2.69 5.10
N VAL A 109 5.48 -2.68 5.36
CA VAL A 109 4.70 -1.47 5.59
C VAL A 109 4.32 -1.46 7.05
N THR A 110 4.68 -0.39 7.74
CA THR A 110 4.32 -0.15 9.15
C THR A 110 3.40 1.04 9.17
N ILE A 111 2.22 0.86 9.74
CA ILE A 111 1.20 1.89 9.85
C ILE A 111 0.97 2.12 11.35
N PRO A 112 0.98 3.37 11.82
CA PRO A 112 0.64 3.70 13.20
C PRO A 112 -0.72 3.07 13.58
N GLU A 113 -0.86 2.61 14.82
CA GLU A 113 -2.07 1.96 15.36
C GLU A 113 -2.48 0.59 14.73
N LEU A 114 -2.13 0.32 13.48
CA LEU A 114 -2.52 -0.90 12.75
C LEU A 114 -1.42 -1.96 12.70
N GLY A 115 -0.18 -1.57 12.96
CA GLY A 115 0.97 -2.46 13.03
C GLY A 115 1.70 -2.63 11.70
N ALA A 116 2.47 -3.72 11.59
CA ALA A 116 3.37 -3.94 10.46
C ALA A 116 3.01 -5.19 9.65
N LYS A 117 3.06 -5.07 8.32
CA LYS A 117 2.82 -6.18 7.39
C LYS A 117 3.91 -6.24 6.33
N THR A 118 4.34 -7.46 6.01
CA THR A 118 5.36 -7.71 4.99
C THR A 118 4.71 -8.21 3.71
N PHE A 119 5.22 -7.70 2.58
CA PHE A 119 4.74 -7.98 1.24
C PHE A 119 5.92 -8.35 0.35
N SER A 120 5.60 -9.01 -0.76
CA SER A 120 6.55 -9.30 -1.83
C SER A 120 5.89 -9.03 -3.17
N THR A 121 6.66 -8.47 -4.10
CA THR A 121 6.29 -8.32 -5.50
C THR A 121 7.30 -9.08 -6.36
N SER A 122 6.83 -9.66 -7.45
CA SER A 122 7.68 -10.33 -8.42
C SER A 122 7.28 -9.97 -9.84
N VAL A 123 8.27 -9.74 -10.69
CA VAL A 123 8.10 -9.54 -12.13
C VAL A 123 8.90 -10.62 -12.83
N THR A 124 8.34 -11.18 -13.89
CA THR A 124 8.99 -12.23 -14.68
C THR A 124 8.99 -11.83 -16.15
N ARG A 125 10.14 -12.00 -16.82
CA ARG A 125 10.34 -11.73 -18.25
C ARG A 125 11.22 -12.83 -18.84
N SER A 126 11.01 -13.17 -20.11
CA SER A 126 11.92 -14.06 -20.85
C SER A 126 12.59 -13.32 -22.01
N TYR A 127 13.78 -13.80 -22.39
CA TYR A 127 14.53 -13.32 -23.55
C TYR A 127 15.30 -14.48 -24.19
N LEU A 128 15.68 -14.30 -25.45
CA LEU A 128 16.46 -15.30 -26.19
C LEU A 128 17.95 -15.09 -25.96
N ASP A 129 18.67 -16.17 -25.64
CA ASP A 129 20.13 -16.15 -25.56
C ASP A 129 20.75 -16.17 -26.97
N ASN A 130 21.93 -15.57 -27.11
CA ASN A 130 22.74 -15.73 -28.31
C ASN A 130 24.23 -15.66 -27.95
N PRO A 131 24.96 -16.78 -28.03
CA PRO A 131 26.35 -16.84 -27.61
C PRO A 131 27.32 -16.14 -28.57
N LEU A 132 26.90 -15.91 -29.82
CA LEU A 132 27.70 -15.16 -30.79
C LEU A 132 27.66 -13.65 -30.50
N THR A 133 26.70 -13.20 -29.67
CA THR A 133 26.50 -11.80 -29.33
C THR A 133 26.38 -11.60 -27.81
N ALA A 134 27.19 -12.32 -27.04
CA ALA A 134 27.12 -12.33 -25.57
C ALA A 134 27.16 -10.93 -24.95
N LEU A 135 27.98 -10.01 -25.50
CA LEU A 135 28.05 -8.63 -25.01
C LEU A 135 26.72 -7.88 -25.22
N ALA A 136 26.12 -8.00 -26.39
CA ALA A 136 24.82 -7.38 -26.68
C ALA A 136 23.71 -7.97 -25.78
N LYS A 137 23.78 -9.28 -25.51
CA LYS A 137 22.84 -9.97 -24.61
C LYS A 137 22.99 -9.56 -23.15
N SER A 138 24.21 -9.26 -22.70
CA SER A 138 24.42 -8.66 -21.38
C SER A 138 23.72 -7.31 -21.25
N VAL A 139 23.87 -6.44 -22.26
CA VAL A 139 23.23 -5.11 -22.26
C VAL A 139 21.70 -5.21 -22.34
N GLU A 140 21.18 -6.14 -23.15
CA GLU A 140 19.74 -6.42 -23.21
C GLU A 140 19.21 -6.90 -21.85
N ARG A 141 19.94 -7.81 -21.19
CA ARG A 141 19.60 -8.27 -19.84
C ARG A 141 19.55 -7.13 -18.85
N ASP A 142 20.58 -6.27 -18.80
CA ASP A 142 20.64 -5.13 -17.88
C ASP A 142 19.44 -4.19 -18.08
N MET A 143 19.08 -3.94 -19.36
CA MET A 143 17.90 -3.15 -19.72
C MET A 143 16.60 -3.79 -19.24
N ILE A 144 16.45 -5.11 -19.42
CA ILE A 144 15.28 -5.86 -18.95
C ILE A 144 15.19 -5.79 -17.43
N GLU A 145 16.28 -6.01 -16.70
CA GLU A 145 16.29 -5.91 -15.23
C GLU A 145 15.85 -4.52 -14.75
N ASP A 146 16.31 -3.45 -15.39
CA ASP A 146 15.90 -2.08 -15.07
C ASP A 146 14.42 -1.81 -15.36
N GLU A 147 13.87 -2.37 -16.44
CA GLU A 147 12.43 -2.32 -16.72
C GLU A 147 11.65 -3.11 -15.64
N MET A 148 12.13 -4.29 -15.25
CA MET A 148 11.49 -5.11 -14.22
C MET A 148 11.47 -4.40 -12.86
N ARG A 149 12.55 -3.70 -12.48
CA ARG A 149 12.58 -2.83 -11.29
C ARG A 149 11.49 -1.75 -11.34
N LYS A 150 11.35 -1.07 -12.49
CA LYS A 150 10.29 -0.05 -12.68
C LYS A 150 8.90 -0.66 -12.55
N LEU A 151 8.65 -1.79 -13.20
CA LEU A 151 7.36 -2.48 -13.11
C LEU A 151 7.04 -2.92 -11.68
N ALA A 152 8.03 -3.47 -10.96
CA ALA A 152 7.87 -3.87 -9.56
C ALA A 152 7.54 -2.65 -8.68
N SER A 153 8.25 -1.53 -8.84
CA SER A 153 7.96 -0.30 -8.09
C SER A 153 6.56 0.27 -8.36
N THR A 154 6.07 0.21 -9.60
CA THR A 154 4.69 0.58 -9.92
C THR A 154 3.67 -0.35 -9.26
N GLN A 155 3.96 -1.66 -9.17
CA GLN A 155 3.10 -2.60 -8.46
C GLN A 155 3.06 -2.33 -6.96
N ILE A 156 4.19 -1.97 -6.35
CA ILE A 156 4.29 -1.60 -4.93
C ILE A 156 3.37 -0.43 -4.61
N ILE A 157 3.44 0.67 -5.37
CA ILE A 157 2.61 1.85 -5.11
C ILE A 157 1.12 1.54 -5.29
N ARG A 158 0.79 0.73 -6.30
CA ARG A 158 -0.59 0.26 -6.48
C ARG A 158 -1.09 -0.58 -5.30
N GLN A 159 -0.24 -1.42 -4.73
CA GLN A 159 -0.57 -2.18 -3.52
C GLN A 159 -0.70 -1.26 -2.31
N MET A 160 0.16 -0.26 -2.17
CA MET A 160 0.09 0.74 -1.11
C MET A 160 -1.25 1.50 -1.13
N GLY A 161 -1.69 1.95 -2.31
CA GLY A 161 -2.98 2.62 -2.46
C GLY A 161 -4.19 1.75 -2.10
N ARG A 162 -4.08 0.41 -2.19
CA ARG A 162 -5.16 -0.50 -1.75
C ARG A 162 -5.16 -0.73 -0.25
N LEU A 163 -3.98 -0.93 0.34
CA LEU A 163 -3.84 -1.21 1.76
C LEU A 163 -4.45 -0.11 2.63
N ARG A 164 -4.41 1.13 2.18
CA ARG A 164 -5.05 2.23 2.91
C ARG A 164 -6.55 2.34 2.67
N ALA A 165 -7.05 2.07 1.47
CA ALA A 165 -8.50 1.99 1.25
C ALA A 165 -9.15 0.90 2.15
N ASP A 166 -8.45 -0.21 2.35
CA ASP A 166 -8.88 -1.26 3.28
C ASP A 166 -8.86 -0.79 4.75
N ILE A 167 -7.99 0.17 5.10
CA ILE A 167 -7.89 0.79 6.44
C ILE A 167 -9.01 1.81 6.66
N GLU A 168 -9.24 2.72 5.72
CA GLU A 168 -10.35 3.68 5.76
C GLU A 168 -11.70 2.95 5.88
N ALA A 169 -11.87 1.85 5.13
CA ALA A 169 -13.05 1.01 5.24
C ALA A 169 -13.19 0.36 6.63
N HIS A 170 -12.08 0.03 7.29
CA HIS A 170 -12.11 -0.50 8.66
C HIS A 170 -12.46 0.57 9.69
N GLU A 171 -11.92 1.79 9.55
CA GLU A 171 -12.25 2.94 10.40
C GLU A 171 -13.73 3.34 10.26
N MET A 172 -14.30 3.35 9.06
CA MET A 172 -15.73 3.58 8.84
C MET A 172 -16.62 2.51 9.49
N LEU A 173 -16.20 1.24 9.49
CA LEU A 173 -16.92 0.17 10.18
C LEU A 173 -16.86 0.29 11.70
N LEU A 174 -15.74 0.79 12.24
CA LEU A 174 -15.60 1.08 13.67
C LEU A 174 -16.47 2.28 14.08
N GLU A 175 -16.56 3.32 13.24
CA GLU A 175 -17.48 4.44 13.45
C GLU A 175 -18.95 4.04 13.33
N GLU A 176 -19.35 3.21 12.36
CA GLU A 176 -20.72 2.70 12.27
C GLU A 176 -21.12 1.86 13.51
N GLN A 177 -20.20 1.05 14.03
CA GLN A 177 -20.42 0.31 15.29
C GLN A 177 -20.51 1.26 16.50
N PHE A 178 -19.73 2.34 16.50
CA PHE A 178 -19.74 3.35 17.56
C PHE A 178 -21.02 4.20 17.53
N VAL A 179 -21.49 4.61 16.34
CA VAL A 179 -22.72 5.38 16.12
C VAL A 179 -23.96 4.54 16.44
N ALA A 180 -23.99 3.26 16.04
CA ALA A 180 -25.07 2.34 16.42
C ALA A 180 -25.10 2.07 17.94
N GLY A 181 -23.96 2.19 18.63
CA GLY A 181 -23.87 2.08 20.09
C GLY A 181 -24.40 3.31 20.84
N TYR A 182 -24.32 4.50 20.26
CA TYR A 182 -24.71 5.75 20.91
C TYR A 182 -26.23 5.98 20.90
N ASP A 183 -26.95 5.56 19.86
CA ASP A 183 -28.41 5.71 19.74
C ASP A 183 -29.19 4.78 20.71
N ASN A 184 -28.58 3.70 21.18
CA ASN A 184 -29.21 2.73 22.07
C ASN A 184 -29.12 3.07 23.58
N THR A 185 -28.52 4.22 23.96
CA THR A 185 -28.21 4.51 25.38
C THR A 185 -29.26 5.40 26.09
N GLU A 186 -30.21 5.99 25.36
CA GLU A 186 -31.20 6.92 25.94
C GLU A 186 -32.43 6.24 26.60
N GLU A 187 -32.69 4.94 26.41
CA GLU A 187 -33.93 4.32 26.92
C GLU A 187 -33.80 3.42 28.18
N GLN A 188 -32.64 3.27 28.83
CA GLN A 188 -32.46 2.17 29.80
C GLN A 188 -32.07 2.47 31.25
N TYR A 189 -32.27 3.67 31.79
CA TYR A 189 -32.08 3.91 33.22
C TYR A 189 -33.31 4.50 33.92
N LYS A 190 -34.23 3.62 34.35
CA LYS A 190 -35.19 3.94 35.42
C LYS A 190 -34.49 3.84 36.79
N ILE A 191 -33.97 4.96 37.27
CA ILE A 191 -33.42 5.07 38.62
C ILE A 191 -34.58 5.21 39.62
N LYS A 192 -34.71 4.27 40.56
CA LYS A 192 -35.53 4.43 41.77
C LYS A 192 -34.62 4.63 42.97
N THR A 193 -34.57 5.86 43.47
CA THR A 193 -33.82 6.26 44.65
C THR A 193 -34.61 5.91 45.92
N ILE A 194 -34.01 5.19 46.85
CA ILE A 194 -34.49 5.05 48.24
C ILE A 194 -33.45 5.73 49.13
N GLU A 195 -33.88 6.71 49.92
CA GLU A 195 -33.01 7.45 50.84
C GLU A 195 -32.64 6.61 52.07
N GLY A 196 -31.35 6.58 52.38
CA GLY A 196 -30.80 6.06 53.64
C GLY A 196 -29.64 6.95 54.10
N GLN A 197 -29.74 7.42 55.34
CA GLN A 197 -28.89 8.43 56.00
C GLN A 197 -27.39 8.08 56.01
N LEU A 198 -26.54 9.04 55.63
CA LEU A 198 -25.07 8.98 55.73
C LEU A 198 -24.57 9.07 57.19
N PRO A 199 -23.57 8.27 57.60
CA PRO A 199 -22.69 8.63 58.71
C PRO A 199 -21.53 9.52 58.23
N GLN A 200 -21.10 10.39 59.13
CA GLN A 200 -20.16 11.50 58.94
C GLN A 200 -18.83 11.26 59.68
N ILE A 201 -17.74 11.81 59.10
CA ILE A 201 -16.49 12.30 59.74
C ILE A 201 -15.47 11.18 60.13
N SER A 202 -14.13 11.29 60.02
CA SER A 202 -13.17 12.42 60.05
C SER A 202 -11.84 12.06 59.37
N ASN A 203 -11.12 13.08 58.92
CA ASN A 203 -9.71 13.04 58.53
C ASN A 203 -8.84 13.68 59.64
N PRO A 204 -7.73 13.07 60.09
CA PRO A 204 -6.71 13.78 60.86
C PRO A 204 -5.42 13.99 60.05
N GLN A 205 -4.91 15.22 60.13
CA GLN A 205 -3.77 15.80 59.42
C GLN A 205 -2.43 15.09 59.60
N ALA A 206 -1.58 15.34 58.61
CA ALA A 206 -0.14 15.54 58.70
C ALA A 206 0.39 15.89 60.11
N GLU A 207 1.26 15.03 60.65
CA GLU A 207 2.36 15.39 61.56
C GLU A 207 3.22 14.14 61.82
N ALA A 208 4.33 14.00 61.08
CA ALA A 208 5.56 13.30 61.52
C ALA A 208 6.58 13.30 60.37
N ASN A 209 7.24 14.45 60.18
CA ASN A 209 8.55 14.50 59.54
C ASN A 209 9.61 14.23 60.62
N SER A 210 10.76 13.67 60.22
CA SER A 210 11.98 13.45 61.02
C SER A 210 11.96 12.27 62.00
N THR A 211 12.69 11.20 61.65
CA THR A 211 13.77 10.58 62.44
C THR A 211 14.23 9.31 61.69
N ALA A 212 15.54 9.05 61.68
CA ALA A 212 16.25 7.89 61.10
C ALA A 212 16.88 8.07 59.70
N ALA A 213 17.66 9.15 59.54
CA ALA A 213 19.03 8.96 59.10
C ALA A 213 19.88 8.72 60.37
N ASP A 214 20.27 7.48 60.64
CA ASP A 214 21.52 7.09 61.33
C ASP A 214 21.59 5.56 61.51
N THR A 215 22.80 5.03 61.53
CA THR A 215 23.24 3.67 61.91
C THR A 215 23.66 2.75 60.76
N ALA A 216 24.96 2.84 60.51
CA ALA A 216 25.82 1.82 59.94
C ALA A 216 25.79 0.49 60.73
N GLN A 217 25.80 -0.63 60.00
CA GLN A 217 26.78 -1.72 60.14
C GLN A 217 26.67 -2.67 58.93
#